data_AF-A0A127BBX1-F1
#
_entry.id   AF-A0A127BBX1-F1
#
_cell.length_a   1.000
_cell.length_b   1.000
_cell.length_c   1.000
_cell.angle_alpha   90.00
_cell.angle_beta   90.00
_cell.angle_gamma   90.00
#
_symmetry.space_group_name_H-M   'P 1'
#
loop_
_entity.id
_entity.type
_entity.pdbx_description
1 polymer ?
#
loop_
_entity_poly.entity_id
_entity_poly.type
_entity_poly.pdbx_seq_one_letter_code
_entity_poly.pdbx_strand_id
1 'polypeptide(L)'
;MSNSRRAQTAIEGLLLMSIVVLSSVIVILPYLENSREATILLRLKDSASFSASYITNGVVIGEEKFDPLNSVIKNYTGSSGVKFSFLGLKIVRENSSEIVVLLKFSHNLNLTKDKNSKIAKLIGEFVEDSLKDLSIISTYNEKIYSGEKHLILNITVEDGWSVIK
;
A
#
# COMPACT_ATOMS: atom_id res chain seq x y z
N MET A 1 -35.41 8.86 53.35
CA MET A 1 -33.98 9.09 52.98
C MET A 1 -33.43 7.97 52.09
N SER A 2 -34.07 7.66 50.95
CA SER A 2 -33.66 6.53 50.08
C SER A 2 -33.13 6.93 48.70
N ASN A 3 -33.33 8.18 48.27
CA ASN A 3 -33.01 8.60 46.90
C ASN A 3 -31.53 8.95 46.68
N SER A 4 -30.80 9.39 47.72
CA SER A 4 -29.39 9.78 47.55
C SER A 4 -28.48 8.58 47.31
N ARG A 5 -28.73 7.43 47.95
CA ARG A 5 -27.94 6.20 47.72
C ARG A 5 -28.10 5.65 46.31
N ARG A 6 -29.33 5.67 45.76
CA ARG A 6 -29.59 5.25 44.37
C ARG A 6 -28.94 6.18 43.36
N ALA A 7 -28.98 7.49 43.60
CA ALA A 7 -28.30 8.49 42.76
C ALA A 7 -26.77 8.30 42.80
N GLN A 8 -26.20 8.05 43.98
CA GLN A 8 -24.76 7.81 44.15
C GLN A 8 -24.30 6.55 43.40
N THR A 9 -25.04 5.43 43.51
CA THR A 9 -24.73 4.19 42.78
C THR A 9 -24.87 4.36 41.26
N ALA A 10 -25.85 5.14 40.79
CA ALA A 10 -26.00 5.44 39.37
C ALA A 10 -24.82 6.28 38.83
N ILE A 11 -24.33 7.25 39.62
CA ILE A 11 -23.17 8.07 39.28
C ILE A 11 -21.88 7.23 39.26
N GLU A 12 -21.69 6.35 40.23
CA GLU A 12 -20.55 5.40 40.23
C GLU A 12 -20.60 4.45 39.04
N GLY A 13 -21.79 3.94 38.68
CA GLY A 13 -21.98 3.10 37.50
C GLY A 13 -21.64 3.83 36.19
N LEU A 14 -22.06 5.10 36.06
CA LEU A 14 -21.71 5.95 34.91
C LEU A 14 -20.22 6.25 34.85
N LEU A 15 -19.57 6.48 36.01
CA LEU A 15 -18.13 6.69 36.09
C LEU A 15 -17.37 5.45 35.62
N LEU A 16 -17.74 4.27 36.11
CA LEU A 16 -17.13 3.00 35.71
C LEU A 16 -17.32 2.72 34.22
N MET A 17 -18.52 2.92 33.69
CA MET A 17 -18.80 2.83 32.25
C MET A 17 -17.90 3.79 31.44
N SER A 18 -17.76 5.03 31.89
CA SER A 18 -16.94 6.04 31.22
C SER A 18 -15.46 5.64 31.18
N ILE A 19 -14.96 5.08 32.29
CA ILE A 19 -13.58 4.56 32.37
C ILE A 19 -13.40 3.39 31.39
N VAL A 20 -14.31 2.42 31.37
CA VAL A 20 -14.22 1.26 30.47
C VAL A 20 -14.23 1.70 29.00
N VAL A 21 -15.12 2.61 28.62
CA VAL A 21 -15.19 3.12 27.24
C VAL A 21 -13.90 3.84 26.87
N LEU A 22 -13.42 4.75 27.74
CA LEU A 22 -12.19 5.51 27.47
C LEU A 22 -10.96 4.61 27.37
N SER A 23 -10.81 3.66 28.28
CA SER A 23 -9.73 2.66 28.25
C SER A 23 -9.78 1.81 26.99
N SER A 24 -10.98 1.43 26.54
CA SER A 24 -11.15 0.65 25.30
C SER A 24 -10.71 1.46 24.07
N VAL A 25 -11.10 2.73 23.98
CA VAL A 25 -10.70 3.62 22.87
C VAL A 25 -9.17 3.77 22.81
N ILE A 26 -8.52 3.97 23.95
CA ILE A 26 -7.06 4.11 24.05
C ILE A 26 -6.33 2.87 23.51
N VAL A 27 -6.88 1.67 23.73
CA VAL A 27 -6.25 0.41 23.29
C VAL A 27 -6.60 0.09 21.83
N ILE A 28 -7.85 0.34 21.41
CA ILE A 28 -8.35 -0.06 20.09
C ILE A 28 -7.73 0.81 18.98
N LEU A 29 -7.60 2.12 19.17
CA LEU A 29 -7.13 3.02 18.11
C LEU A 29 -5.71 2.68 17.61
N PRO A 30 -4.69 2.51 18.47
CA PRO A 30 -3.35 2.14 18.02
C PRO A 30 -3.31 0.74 17.38
N TYR A 31 -4.14 -0.19 17.84
CA TYR A 31 -4.22 -1.53 17.26
C TYR A 31 -4.75 -1.48 15.82
N LEU A 32 -5.80 -0.68 15.59
CA LEU A 32 -6.37 -0.47 14.26
C LEU A 32 -5.36 0.19 13.31
N GLU A 33 -4.61 1.20 13.78
CA GLU A 33 -3.57 1.86 12.98
C GLU A 33 -2.45 0.90 12.55
N ASN A 34 -1.90 0.13 13.49
CA ASN A 34 -0.85 -0.86 13.19
C ASN A 34 -1.35 -1.94 12.21
N SER A 35 -2.61 -2.37 12.37
CA SER A 35 -3.21 -3.35 11.45
C SER A 35 -3.37 -2.80 10.02
N ARG A 36 -3.64 -1.50 9.90
CA ARG A 36 -3.81 -0.79 8.62
C ARG A 36 -2.50 -0.74 7.85
N GLU A 37 -1.43 -0.31 8.50
CA GLU A 37 -0.09 -0.23 7.90
C GLU A 37 0.42 -1.60 7.45
N ALA A 38 0.28 -2.62 8.31
CA ALA A 38 0.63 -3.99 7.96
C ALA A 38 -0.14 -4.49 6.72
N THR A 39 -1.44 -4.20 6.65
CA THR A 39 -2.29 -4.58 5.51
C THR A 39 -1.83 -3.91 4.21
N ILE A 40 -1.45 -2.63 4.26
CA ILE A 40 -0.96 -1.90 3.09
C ILE A 40 0.37 -2.47 2.61
N LEU A 41 1.32 -2.71 3.53
CA LEU A 41 2.60 -3.29 3.16
C LEU A 41 2.45 -4.69 2.57
N LEU A 42 1.51 -5.49 3.09
CA LEU A 42 1.17 -6.79 2.54
C LEU A 42 0.59 -6.65 1.12
N ARG A 43 -0.38 -5.74 0.93
CA ARG A 43 -0.97 -5.50 -0.40
C ARG A 43 0.05 -5.01 -1.42
N LEU A 44 0.96 -4.12 -1.01
CA LEU A 44 2.07 -3.65 -1.83
C LEU A 44 3.00 -4.80 -2.23
N LYS A 45 3.37 -5.65 -1.27
CA LYS A 45 4.19 -6.84 -1.51
C LYS A 45 3.53 -7.79 -2.50
N ASP A 46 2.26 -8.09 -2.29
CA ASP A 46 1.51 -9.05 -3.10
C ASP A 46 1.32 -8.52 -4.53
N SER A 47 0.98 -7.24 -4.67
CA SER A 47 0.79 -6.61 -5.98
C SER A 47 2.10 -6.46 -6.74
N ALA A 48 3.20 -6.14 -6.05
CA ALA A 48 4.53 -6.12 -6.64
C ALA A 48 4.99 -7.52 -7.09
N SER A 49 4.81 -8.53 -6.24
CA SER A 49 5.13 -9.93 -6.56
C SER A 49 4.28 -10.44 -7.73
N PHE A 50 3.00 -10.08 -7.75
CA PHE A 50 2.10 -10.38 -8.86
C PHE A 50 2.57 -9.72 -10.15
N SER A 51 2.91 -8.44 -10.11
CA SER A 51 3.43 -7.69 -11.28
C SER A 51 4.65 -8.38 -11.89
N ALA A 52 5.60 -8.79 -11.04
CA ALA A 52 6.81 -9.49 -11.48
C ALA A 52 6.49 -10.85 -12.11
N SER A 53 5.57 -11.61 -11.50
CA SER A 53 5.12 -12.90 -12.01
C SER A 53 4.37 -12.76 -13.33
N TYR A 54 3.50 -11.75 -13.44
CA TYR A 54 2.74 -11.45 -14.64
C TYR A 54 3.64 -11.11 -15.82
N ILE A 55 4.60 -10.21 -15.62
CA ILE A 55 5.60 -9.83 -16.63
C ILE A 55 6.48 -11.04 -17.00
N THR A 56 6.88 -11.85 -16.02
CA THR A 56 7.68 -13.05 -16.26
C THR A 56 6.96 -14.06 -17.15
N ASN A 57 5.67 -14.27 -16.89
CA ASN A 57 4.85 -15.20 -17.67
C ASN A 57 4.49 -14.65 -19.05
N GLY A 58 4.60 -13.34 -19.28
CA GLY A 58 4.37 -12.72 -20.58
C GLY A 58 2.92 -12.82 -21.09
N VAL A 59 1.96 -13.07 -20.17
CA VAL A 59 0.53 -13.19 -20.52
C VAL A 59 -0.09 -11.80 -20.65
N VAL A 60 -0.84 -11.57 -21.72
CA VAL A 60 -1.58 -10.33 -21.94
C VAL A 60 -3.07 -10.62 -21.76
N ILE A 61 -3.68 -10.01 -20.74
CA ILE A 61 -5.10 -10.13 -20.43
C ILE A 61 -5.82 -8.85 -20.87
N GLY A 62 -7.00 -8.96 -21.50
CA GLY A 62 -7.76 -7.82 -22.00
C GLY A 62 -8.56 -7.01 -20.96
N GLU A 63 -8.20 -7.09 -19.68
CA GLU A 63 -8.85 -6.28 -18.62
C GLU A 63 -8.06 -4.99 -18.38
N GLU A 64 -8.77 -3.85 -18.28
CA GLU A 64 -8.19 -2.50 -18.15
C GLU A 64 -7.20 -2.39 -16.99
N LYS A 65 -7.49 -3.04 -15.85
CA LYS A 65 -6.59 -3.06 -14.68
C LYS A 65 -5.20 -3.62 -14.96
N PHE A 66 -5.02 -4.41 -16.02
CA PHE A 66 -3.74 -4.97 -16.43
C PHE A 66 -3.06 -4.20 -17.55
N ASP A 67 -3.66 -3.13 -18.07
CA ASP A 67 -3.09 -2.36 -19.18
C ASP A 67 -1.69 -1.80 -18.93
N PRO A 68 -1.33 -1.33 -17.72
CA PRO A 68 0.04 -0.93 -17.43
C PRO A 68 1.03 -2.10 -17.58
N LEU A 69 0.68 -3.29 -17.07
CA LEU A 69 1.53 -4.48 -17.18
C LEU A 69 1.58 -5.04 -18.60
N ASN A 70 0.45 -5.03 -19.31
CA ASN A 70 0.37 -5.36 -20.74
C ASN A 70 1.28 -4.45 -21.57
N SER A 71 1.36 -3.17 -21.22
CA SER A 71 2.23 -2.20 -21.86
C SER A 71 3.71 -2.48 -21.58
N VAL A 72 4.05 -2.99 -20.39
CA VAL A 72 5.40 -3.47 -20.09
C VAL A 72 5.76 -4.64 -21.02
N ILE A 73 4.86 -5.60 -21.15
CA ILE A 73 5.07 -6.80 -21.96
C ILE A 73 5.23 -6.44 -23.44
N LYS A 74 4.30 -5.67 -24.00
CA LYS A 74 4.28 -5.34 -25.44
C LYS A 74 5.49 -4.50 -25.87
N ASN A 75 5.96 -3.60 -25.01
CA ASN A 75 6.94 -2.58 -25.41
C ASN A 75 8.38 -2.84 -24.94
N TYR A 76 8.60 -3.68 -23.92
CA TYR A 76 9.92 -3.83 -23.30
C TYR A 76 10.39 -5.27 -23.13
N THR A 77 9.53 -6.18 -22.69
CA THR A 77 9.95 -7.56 -22.37
C THR A 77 9.65 -8.54 -23.50
N GLY A 78 8.63 -8.26 -24.32
CA GLY A 78 8.11 -9.19 -25.31
C GLY A 78 7.41 -10.40 -24.68
N SER A 79 6.88 -11.29 -25.51
CA SER A 79 6.23 -12.54 -25.09
C SER A 79 7.22 -13.67 -24.80
N SER A 80 8.51 -13.47 -25.09
CA SER A 80 9.57 -14.44 -24.82
C SER A 80 9.97 -14.34 -23.35
N GLY A 81 9.44 -15.23 -22.51
CA GLY A 81 9.57 -15.24 -21.05
C GLY A 81 10.83 -14.58 -20.51
N VAL A 82 10.64 -13.47 -19.79
CA VAL A 82 11.70 -12.67 -19.18
C VAL A 82 11.81 -13.05 -17.72
N LYS A 83 13.03 -13.14 -17.19
CA LYS A 83 13.19 -13.31 -15.75
C LYS A 83 13.02 -11.94 -15.11
N PHE A 84 11.81 -11.65 -14.62
CA PHE A 84 11.49 -10.41 -13.93
C PHE A 84 11.17 -10.70 -12.46
N SER A 85 11.95 -10.15 -11.55
CA SER A 85 11.91 -10.50 -10.13
C SER A 85 11.61 -9.29 -9.27
N PHE A 86 10.70 -9.45 -8.33
CA PHE A 86 10.57 -8.54 -7.20
C PHE A 86 11.61 -8.91 -6.13
N LEU A 87 12.49 -7.97 -5.79
CA LEU A 87 13.56 -8.18 -4.82
C LEU A 87 13.14 -7.86 -3.39
N GLY A 88 12.14 -6.99 -3.21
CA GLY A 88 11.61 -6.65 -1.91
C GLY A 88 11.12 -5.22 -1.81
N LEU A 89 10.56 -4.91 -0.64
CA LEU A 89 10.12 -3.58 -0.25
C LEU A 89 10.85 -3.11 1.00
N LYS A 90 10.99 -1.80 1.15
CA LYS A 90 11.58 -1.16 2.33
C LYS A 90 10.89 0.16 2.61
N ILE A 91 10.57 0.42 3.88
CA ILE A 91 10.17 1.77 4.32
C ILE A 91 11.42 2.64 4.38
N VAL A 92 11.46 3.71 3.60
CA VAL A 92 12.59 4.64 3.51
C VAL A 92 12.45 5.76 4.52
N ARG A 93 11.23 6.24 4.70
CA ARG A 93 10.89 7.34 5.61
C ARG A 93 9.47 7.16 6.08
N GLU A 94 9.27 7.37 7.36
CA GLU A 94 7.95 7.42 7.97
C GLU A 94 7.92 8.58 8.97
N ASN A 95 6.89 9.41 8.89
CA ASN A 95 6.62 10.47 9.85
C ASN A 95 5.10 10.62 10.07
N SER A 96 4.70 11.66 10.79
CA SER A 96 3.28 11.91 11.10
C SER A 96 2.41 12.21 9.87
N SER A 97 3.01 12.59 8.73
CA SER A 97 2.27 13.02 7.52
C SER A 97 2.53 12.15 6.28
N GLU A 98 3.59 11.36 6.24
CA GLU A 98 4.04 10.63 5.05
C GLU A 98 4.64 9.27 5.39
N ILE A 99 4.34 8.27 4.55
CA ILE A 99 5.04 6.98 4.49
C ILE A 99 5.64 6.85 3.09
N VAL A 100 6.96 6.73 3.01
CA VAL A 100 7.71 6.52 1.76
C VAL A 100 8.16 5.08 1.69
N VAL A 101 7.62 4.33 0.74
CA VAL A 101 7.94 2.91 0.52
C VAL A 101 8.73 2.75 -0.77
N LEU A 102 9.88 2.08 -0.68
CA LEU A 102 10.69 1.69 -1.83
C LEU A 102 10.38 0.25 -2.22
N LEU A 103 10.04 0.02 -3.49
CA LEU A 103 9.88 -1.29 -4.10
C LEU A 103 11.02 -1.50 -5.10
N LYS A 104 11.70 -2.64 -5.02
CA LYS A 104 12.83 -2.96 -5.89
C LYS A 104 12.54 -4.18 -6.76
N PHE A 105 12.84 -4.04 -8.04
CA PHE A 105 12.70 -5.06 -9.07
C PHE A 105 14.02 -5.25 -9.82
N SER A 106 14.18 -6.43 -10.42
CA SER A 106 15.35 -6.81 -11.21
C SER A 106 14.92 -7.63 -12.42
N HIS A 107 15.69 -7.58 -13.50
CA HIS A 107 15.47 -8.37 -14.69
C HIS A 107 16.76 -8.79 -15.40
N ASN A 108 16.69 -9.82 -16.24
CA ASN A 108 17.82 -10.27 -17.06
C ASN A 108 17.94 -9.58 -18.44
N LEU A 109 17.19 -8.51 -18.69
CA LEU A 109 17.23 -7.77 -19.96
C LEU A 109 18.33 -6.71 -19.98
N ASN A 110 18.89 -6.46 -21.17
CA ASN A 110 19.81 -5.34 -21.41
C ASN A 110 19.02 -4.09 -21.86
N LEU A 111 18.46 -3.37 -20.89
CA LEU A 111 17.67 -2.16 -21.13
C LEU A 111 18.40 -0.91 -20.66
N THR A 112 18.15 0.22 -21.33
CA THR A 112 18.67 1.52 -20.88
C THR A 112 17.93 2.00 -19.64
N LYS A 113 18.58 2.88 -18.87
CA LYS A 113 18.00 3.50 -17.66
C LYS A 113 16.64 4.14 -17.93
N ASP A 114 16.47 4.80 -19.07
CA ASP A 114 15.20 5.43 -19.46
C ASP A 114 14.06 4.41 -19.65
N LYS A 115 14.37 3.25 -20.25
CA LYS A 115 13.39 2.16 -20.38
C LYS A 115 13.03 1.59 -19.01
N ASN A 116 14.01 1.41 -18.13
CA ASN A 116 13.78 0.93 -16.77
C ASN A 116 12.92 1.89 -15.96
N SER A 117 13.12 3.20 -16.09
CA SER A 117 12.24 4.20 -15.47
C SER A 117 10.81 4.17 -16.01
N LYS A 118 10.61 3.91 -17.31
CA LYS A 118 9.26 3.74 -17.88
C LYS A 118 8.57 2.47 -17.37
N ILE A 119 9.32 1.36 -17.26
CA ILE A 119 8.80 0.13 -16.65
C ILE A 119 8.43 0.38 -15.18
N ALA A 120 9.30 1.06 -14.42
CA ALA A 120 9.03 1.40 -13.03
C ALA A 120 7.76 2.25 -12.88
N LYS A 121 7.50 3.18 -13.81
CA LYS A 121 6.28 3.98 -13.83
C LYS A 121 5.03 3.10 -14.06
N LEU A 122 5.04 2.24 -15.06
CA LEU A 122 3.90 1.37 -15.39
C LEU A 122 3.60 0.36 -14.28
N ILE A 123 4.64 -0.22 -13.67
CA ILE A 123 4.45 -1.07 -12.48
C ILE A 123 3.88 -0.24 -11.32
N GLY A 124 4.33 1.01 -11.19
CA GLY A 124 3.83 1.95 -10.20
C GLY A 124 2.34 2.23 -10.35
N GLU A 125 1.88 2.50 -11.56
CA GLU A 125 0.47 2.71 -11.87
C GLU A 125 -0.37 1.48 -11.51
N PHE A 126 0.09 0.27 -11.86
CA PHE A 126 -0.60 -0.98 -11.49
C PHE A 126 -0.67 -1.19 -9.97
N VAL A 127 0.45 -1.00 -9.27
CA VAL A 127 0.50 -1.17 -7.82
C VAL A 127 -0.36 -0.12 -7.12
N GLU A 128 -0.35 1.13 -7.60
CA GLU A 128 -1.21 2.19 -7.09
C GLU A 128 -2.70 1.84 -7.25
N ASP A 129 -3.09 1.36 -8.43
CA ASP A 129 -4.48 0.96 -8.71
C ASP A 129 -4.93 -0.18 -7.78
N SER A 130 -4.05 -1.15 -7.53
CA SER A 130 -4.33 -2.27 -6.62
C SER A 130 -4.60 -1.86 -5.17
N LEU A 131 -4.18 -0.66 -4.76
CA LEU A 131 -4.43 -0.10 -3.43
C LEU A 131 -5.79 0.59 -3.34
N LYS A 132 -6.32 1.11 -4.45
CA LYS A 132 -7.61 1.82 -4.48
C LYS A 132 -8.78 0.90 -4.12
N ASP A 133 -8.61 -0.41 -4.32
CA ASP A 133 -9.58 -1.44 -3.91
C ASP A 133 -9.69 -1.63 -2.38
N LEU A 134 -8.74 -1.12 -1.60
CA LEU A 134 -8.75 -1.29 -0.15
C LEU A 134 -9.66 -0.26 0.51
N SER A 135 -10.61 -0.71 1.32
CA SER A 135 -11.49 0.17 2.12
C SER A 135 -10.74 1.05 3.13
N ILE A 136 -9.50 0.68 3.44
CA ILE A 136 -8.58 1.42 4.31
C ILE A 136 -7.72 2.44 3.55
N ILE A 137 -7.97 2.67 2.27
CA ILE A 137 -7.27 3.68 1.47
C ILE A 137 -8.27 4.77 1.09
N SER A 138 -7.84 6.03 1.23
CA SER A 138 -8.58 7.18 0.71
C SER A 138 -7.76 7.85 -0.39
N THR A 139 -8.42 8.25 -1.47
CA THR A 139 -7.80 9.00 -2.57
C THR A 139 -8.32 10.42 -2.55
N TYR A 140 -7.41 11.39 -2.47
CA TYR A 140 -7.74 12.82 -2.51
C TYR A 140 -6.72 13.56 -3.37
N ASN A 141 -7.19 14.35 -4.35
CA ASN A 141 -6.34 15.05 -5.31
C ASN A 141 -5.28 14.14 -5.95
N GLU A 142 -5.70 12.96 -6.42
CA GLU A 142 -4.83 11.93 -7.04
C GLU A 142 -3.77 11.32 -6.10
N LYS A 143 -3.76 11.68 -4.81
CA LYS A 143 -2.84 11.12 -3.82
C LYS A 143 -3.49 10.02 -2.99
N ILE A 144 -2.70 9.03 -2.60
CA ILE A 144 -3.13 7.90 -1.77
C ILE A 144 -2.84 8.16 -0.29
N TYR A 145 -3.86 8.00 0.56
CA TYR A 145 -3.74 8.18 2.00
C TYR A 145 -4.09 6.90 2.77
N SER A 146 -3.29 6.65 3.80
CA SER A 146 -3.57 5.70 4.87
C SER A 146 -3.82 6.48 6.16
N GLY A 147 -5.09 6.76 6.43
CA GLY A 147 -5.51 7.60 7.54
C GLY A 147 -5.13 9.03 7.23
N GLU A 148 -4.27 9.62 8.05
CA GLU A 148 -3.76 10.98 7.87
C GLU A 148 -2.41 11.00 7.11
N LYS A 149 -1.80 9.83 6.88
CA LYS A 149 -0.49 9.72 6.24
C LYS A 149 -0.61 9.59 4.72
N HIS A 150 0.10 10.42 3.98
CA HIS A 150 0.27 10.33 2.52
C HIS A 150 1.25 9.19 2.18
N LEU A 151 0.82 8.25 1.36
CA LEU A 151 1.64 7.14 0.90
C LEU A 151 2.36 7.52 -0.40
N ILE A 152 3.68 7.47 -0.38
CA ILE A 152 4.54 7.75 -1.55
C ILE A 152 5.28 6.45 -1.91
N LEU A 153 5.12 6.00 -3.17
CA LEU A 153 5.74 4.77 -3.64
C LEU A 153 6.92 5.08 -4.57
N ASN A 154 8.11 4.67 -4.17
CA ASN A 154 9.31 4.74 -5.00
C ASN A 154 9.53 3.37 -5.61
N ILE A 155 9.43 3.25 -6.93
CA ILE A 155 9.67 2.00 -7.63
C ILE A 155 10.99 2.06 -8.37
N THR A 156 11.80 1.02 -8.21
CA THR A 156 13.10 0.86 -8.86
C THR A 156 13.15 -0.43 -9.64
N VAL A 157 13.65 -0.38 -10.86
CA VAL A 157 13.87 -1.52 -11.75
C VAL A 157 15.33 -1.45 -12.21
N GLU A 158 16.17 -2.35 -11.69
CA GLU A 158 17.63 -2.22 -11.79
C GLU A 158 18.11 -0.80 -11.38
N ASP A 159 18.77 -0.07 -12.28
CA ASP A 159 19.24 1.31 -12.07
C ASP A 159 18.21 2.40 -12.42
N GLY A 160 17.04 2.02 -12.93
CA GLY A 160 15.93 2.93 -13.24
C GLY A 160 15.02 3.15 -12.04
N TRP A 161 14.48 4.35 -11.88
CA TRP A 161 13.55 4.68 -10.79
C TRP A 161 12.38 5.54 -11.25
N SER A 162 11.25 5.41 -10.55
CA SER A 162 10.05 6.25 -10.68
C SER A 162 9.44 6.49 -9.30
N VAL A 163 8.98 7.71 -9.03
CA VAL A 163 8.19 8.04 -7.84
C VAL A 163 6.73 8.16 -8.27
N ILE A 164 5.86 7.46 -7.57
CA ILE A 164 4.40 7.55 -7.67
C ILE A 164 3.94 8.37 -6.45
N LYS A 165 3.27 9.49 -6.72
CA LYS A 165 2.89 10.50 -5.70
C LYS A 165 1.38 10.57 -5.55
#